data_AF-A0A2E0GP80-F1
#
_entry.id   AF-A0A2E0GP80-F1
#
_cell.length_a   1.000
_cell.length_b   1.000
_cell.length_c   1.000
_cell.angle_alpha   90.00
_cell.angle_beta   90.00
_cell.angle_gamma   90.00
#
_symmetry.space_group_name_H-M   'P 1'
#
loop_
_entity.id
_entity.type
_entity.pdbx_description
1 polymer ?
#
loop_
_entity_poly.entity_id
_entity_poly.type
_entity_poly.pdbx_seq_one_letter_code
_entity_poly.pdbx_strand_id
1 'polypeptide(L)'
;MDSLYKVDIDVSTEFIEEESNYDNDRYFFAYTIKITNSGKVNVQLISRHWIVLDANNKQQEIKGLGVVGEQPVIAPNSNFQYSSGTIIETPVGTMHGTYQMVADNGYKFDATIPMFSLSVPKVIN
;
A
#
# COMPACT_ATOMS: atom_id res chain seq x y z
N MET A 1 -18.68 -16.00 12.05
CA MET A 1 -19.34 -14.68 11.91
C MET A 1 -18.58 -13.93 10.84
N ASP A 2 -19.12 -13.86 9.63
CA ASP A 2 -18.51 -13.07 8.55
C ASP A 2 -18.72 -11.59 8.85
N SER A 3 -17.65 -10.78 8.77
CA SER A 3 -17.77 -9.32 8.86
C SER A 3 -18.43 -8.79 7.59
N LEU A 4 -19.48 -7.97 7.76
CA LEU A 4 -20.20 -7.32 6.66
C LEU A 4 -19.25 -6.44 5.81
N TYR A 5 -18.29 -5.80 6.47
CA TYR A 5 -17.26 -4.96 5.88
C TYR A 5 -15.91 -5.61 6.17
N LYS A 6 -15.31 -6.26 5.17
CA LYS A 6 -14.00 -6.87 5.30
C LYS A 6 -13.21 -6.61 4.02
N VAL A 7 -12.06 -5.97 4.19
CA VAL A 7 -11.13 -5.68 3.11
C VAL A 7 -9.77 -6.25 3.50
N ASP A 8 -9.28 -7.16 2.68
CA ASP A 8 -7.97 -7.77 2.85
C ASP A 8 -6.98 -7.09 1.87
N ILE A 9 -5.79 -6.77 2.36
CA ILE A 9 -4.75 -6.07 1.60
C ILE A 9 -3.53 -6.97 1.47
N ASP A 10 -3.20 -7.34 0.24
CA ASP A 10 -1.97 -8.05 -0.10
C ASP A 10 -0.99 -7.07 -0.76
N VAL A 11 0.30 -7.23 -0.43
CA VAL A 11 1.37 -6.37 -0.94
C VAL A 11 2.49 -7.22 -1.52
N SER A 12 2.99 -6.82 -2.68
CA SER A 12 4.23 -7.34 -3.27
C SER A 12 5.16 -6.18 -3.57
N THR A 13 6.44 -6.32 -3.27
CA THR A 13 7.43 -5.25 -3.42
C THR A 13 8.61 -5.74 -4.25
N GLU A 14 9.20 -4.83 -5.02
CA GLU A 14 10.36 -5.09 -5.84
C GLU A 14 11.32 -3.89 -5.78
N PHE A 15 12.62 -4.16 -5.64
CA PHE A 15 13.65 -3.14 -5.78
C PHE A 15 13.98 -2.96 -7.26
N ILE A 16 13.97 -1.72 -7.75
CA ILE A 16 14.30 -1.41 -9.15
C ILE A 16 15.66 -0.71 -9.18
N GLU A 17 16.70 -1.47 -9.51
CA GLU A 17 18.08 -0.98 -9.56
C GLU A 17 18.26 0.13 -10.61
N GLU A 18 17.63 -0.02 -11.78
CA GLU A 18 17.74 0.93 -12.89
C GLU A 18 17.20 2.33 -12.57
N GLU A 19 16.23 2.42 -11.66
CA GLU A 19 15.61 3.68 -11.19
C GLU A 19 16.24 4.19 -9.88
N SER A 20 17.23 3.46 -9.36
CA SER A 20 17.94 3.78 -8.12
C SER A 20 19.25 4.51 -8.41
N ASN A 21 19.72 5.28 -7.44
CA ASN A 21 20.98 6.01 -7.52
C ASN A 21 21.70 5.92 -6.16
N TYR A 22 22.64 4.99 -6.07
CA TYR A 22 23.39 4.73 -4.85
C TYR A 22 24.26 5.92 -4.41
N ASP A 23 24.79 6.70 -5.35
CA ASP A 23 25.63 7.86 -5.04
C ASP A 23 24.86 9.00 -4.34
N ASN A 24 23.53 9.00 -4.47
CA ASN A 24 22.63 9.98 -3.86
C ASN A 24 21.73 9.36 -2.79
N ASP A 25 22.03 8.15 -2.31
CA ASP A 25 21.19 7.42 -1.36
C ASP A 25 19.72 7.34 -1.82
N ARG A 26 19.46 7.05 -3.10
CA ARG A 26 18.09 6.93 -3.62
C ARG A 26 17.80 5.51 -4.02
N TYR A 27 16.99 4.83 -3.22
CA TYR A 27 16.56 3.46 -3.47
C TYR A 27 15.10 3.45 -3.90
N PHE A 28 14.83 3.10 -5.16
CA PHE A 28 13.48 3.02 -5.70
C PHE A 28 12.90 1.61 -5.48
N PHE A 29 11.71 1.59 -4.90
CA PHE A 29 10.94 0.37 -4.70
C PHE A 29 9.59 0.49 -5.41
N ALA A 30 9.32 -0.43 -6.31
CA ALA A 30 7.99 -0.66 -6.83
C ALA A 30 7.19 -1.51 -5.82
N TYR A 31 5.91 -1.21 -5.69
CA TYR A 31 5.00 -2.05 -4.94
C TYR A 31 3.70 -2.24 -5.71
N THR A 32 3.14 -3.44 -5.62
CA THR A 32 1.83 -3.80 -6.14
C THR A 32 0.92 -4.13 -4.97
N ILE A 33 -0.21 -3.45 -4.89
CA ILE A 33 -1.23 -3.66 -3.87
C ILE A 33 -2.41 -4.37 -4.52
N LYS A 34 -2.89 -5.42 -3.88
CA LYS A 34 -4.17 -6.05 -4.19
C LYS A 34 -5.14 -5.83 -3.04
N ILE A 35 -6.26 -5.21 -3.34
CA ILE A 35 -7.33 -4.87 -2.41
C ILE A 35 -8.48 -5.83 -2.68
N THR A 36 -8.75 -6.76 -1.77
CA THR A 36 -9.80 -7.77 -1.91
C THR A 36 -10.95 -7.45 -0.97
N ASN A 37 -12.16 -7.30 -1.52
CA ASN A 37 -13.36 -7.17 -0.70
C ASN A 37 -13.88 -8.56 -0.32
N SER A 38 -13.50 -9.02 0.87
CA SER A 38 -13.97 -10.27 1.48
C SER A 38 -15.24 -10.09 2.32
N GLY A 39 -15.87 -8.90 2.25
CA GLY A 39 -17.14 -8.57 2.88
C GLY A 39 -18.34 -8.98 2.04
N LYS A 40 -19.52 -8.49 2.40
CA LYS A 40 -20.80 -8.87 1.77
C LYS A 40 -21.53 -7.74 1.04
N VAL A 41 -20.97 -6.53 1.06
CA VAL A 41 -21.49 -5.35 0.35
C VAL A 41 -20.40 -4.70 -0.48
N ASN A 42 -20.75 -3.88 -1.47
CA ASN A 42 -19.72 -3.12 -2.18
C ASN A 42 -19.09 -2.09 -1.23
N VAL A 43 -17.82 -1.81 -1.49
CA VAL A 43 -17.04 -0.83 -0.76
C VAL A 43 -16.26 0.03 -1.74
N GLN A 44 -16.11 1.31 -1.44
CA GLN A 44 -15.34 2.26 -2.23
C GLN A 44 -14.12 2.74 -1.44
N LEU A 45 -12.96 2.74 -2.08
CA LEU A 45 -11.77 3.39 -1.54
C LEU A 45 -11.86 4.89 -1.78
N ILE A 46 -11.73 5.68 -0.70
CA ILE A 46 -11.84 7.14 -0.75
C ILE A 46 -10.47 7.81 -0.66
N SER A 47 -9.65 7.42 0.31
CA SER A 47 -8.35 8.05 0.56
C SER A 47 -7.34 7.05 1.09
N ARG A 48 -6.07 7.42 1.05
CA ARG A 48 -4.94 6.65 1.57
C ARG A 48 -4.14 7.48 2.55
N HIS A 49 -3.61 6.81 3.56
CA HIS A 49 -2.58 7.34 4.44
C HIS A 49 -1.48 6.29 4.57
N TRP A 50 -0.29 6.64 4.12
CA TRP A 50 0.91 5.83 4.24
C TRP A 50 1.87 6.43 5.24
N ILE A 51 2.56 5.54 5.95
CA ILE A 51 3.71 5.83 6.80
C ILE A 51 4.88 5.03 6.24
N VAL A 52 5.92 5.74 5.83
CA VAL A 52 7.18 5.18 5.35
C VAL A 52 8.23 5.43 6.42
N LEU A 53 8.95 4.39 6.84
CA LEU A 53 10.03 4.47 7.80
C LEU A 53 11.30 3.89 7.19
N ASP A 54 12.36 4.67 7.14
CA ASP A 54 13.66 4.20 6.64
C ASP A 54 14.51 3.58 7.77
N ALA A 55 15.68 3.02 7.44
CA ALA A 55 16.55 2.40 8.43
C ALA A 55 17.24 3.40 9.38
N ASN A 56 17.18 4.70 9.07
CA ASN A 56 17.68 5.79 9.92
C ASN A 56 16.58 6.34 10.86
N ASN A 57 15.43 5.67 10.94
CA ASN A 57 14.23 6.09 11.67
C ASN A 57 13.61 7.40 11.15
N LYS A 58 13.90 7.81 9.91
CA LYS A 58 13.21 8.93 9.26
C LYS A 58 11.82 8.47 8.84
N GLN A 59 10.80 9.10 9.41
CA GLN A 59 9.40 8.83 9.09
C GLN A 59 8.87 9.85 8.09
N GLN A 60 8.16 9.38 7.08
CA GLN A 60 7.40 10.20 6.13
C GLN A 60 5.94 9.78 6.11
N GLU A 61 5.03 10.76 6.11
CA GLU A 61 3.60 10.53 5.95
C GLU A 61 3.13 10.99 4.58
N ILE A 62 2.41 10.13 3.87
CA ILE A 62 1.84 10.43 2.56
C ILE A 62 0.33 10.26 2.64
N LYS A 63 -0.42 11.33 2.41
CA LYS A 63 -1.88 11.35 2.41
C LYS A 63 -2.41 11.80 1.07
N GLY A 64 -3.52 11.22 0.62
CA GLY A 64 -4.13 11.64 -0.64
C GLY A 64 -5.46 10.95 -0.92
N LEU A 65 -6.21 11.52 -1.85
CA LEU A 65 -7.44 10.92 -2.34
C LEU A 65 -7.12 9.76 -3.29
N GLY A 66 -7.92 8.71 -3.18
CA GLY A 66 -7.83 7.54 -4.05
C GLY A 66 -6.49 6.83 -4.00
N VAL A 67 -6.24 6.02 -5.03
CA VAL A 67 -4.98 5.37 -5.36
C VAL A 67 -4.77 5.54 -6.87
N VAL A 68 -3.56 5.86 -7.32
CA VAL A 68 -3.23 6.06 -8.75
C VAL A 68 -4.20 6.96 -9.54
N GLY A 69 -4.86 7.92 -8.87
CA GLY A 69 -5.85 8.81 -9.48
C GLY A 69 -7.29 8.30 -9.48
N GLU A 70 -7.55 7.12 -8.89
CA GLU A 70 -8.85 6.45 -8.89
C GLU A 70 -9.40 6.23 -7.47
N GLN A 71 -10.73 6.18 -7.35
CA GLN A 71 -11.46 5.81 -6.14
C GLN A 71 -12.33 4.57 -6.42
N PRO A 72 -11.72 3.37 -6.53
CA PRO A 72 -12.39 2.19 -7.03
C PRO A 72 -13.52 1.72 -6.11
N VAL A 73 -14.62 1.29 -6.72
CA VAL A 73 -15.69 0.52 -6.06
C VAL A 73 -15.40 -0.96 -6.27
N ILE A 74 -15.34 -1.72 -5.18
CA ILE A 74 -14.97 -3.13 -5.16
C ILE A 74 -16.16 -3.94 -4.67
N ALA A 75 -16.73 -4.76 -5.55
CA ALA A 75 -17.84 -5.65 -5.22
C ALA A 75 -17.40 -6.81 -4.30
N PRO A 76 -18.33 -7.46 -3.57
CA PRO A 76 -18.03 -8.65 -2.78
C PRO A 76 -17.29 -9.72 -3.59
N ASN A 77 -16.29 -10.34 -2.98
CA ASN A 77 -15.42 -11.36 -3.57
C ASN A 77 -14.63 -10.90 -4.80
N SER A 78 -14.61 -9.60 -5.08
CA SER A 78 -13.82 -9.00 -6.15
C SER A 78 -12.58 -8.32 -5.59
N ASN A 79 -11.63 -8.00 -6.48
CA ASN A 79 -10.42 -7.31 -6.10
C ASN A 79 -10.08 -6.18 -7.09
N PHE A 80 -9.37 -5.19 -6.58
CA PHE A 80 -8.74 -4.12 -7.34
C PHE A 80 -7.23 -4.20 -7.11
N GLN A 81 -6.44 -4.10 -8.18
CA GLN A 81 -4.98 -4.16 -8.11
C GLN A 81 -4.37 -2.94 -8.78
N TYR A 82 -3.34 -2.38 -8.16
CA TYR A 82 -2.56 -1.30 -8.75
C TYR A 82 -1.08 -1.39 -8.35
N SER A 83 -0.22 -0.76 -9.13
CA SER A 83 1.21 -0.64 -8.85
C SER A 83 1.61 0.83 -8.74
N SER A 84 2.57 1.12 -7.89
CA SER A 84 3.15 2.45 -7.69
C SER A 84 4.58 2.29 -7.17
N GLY A 85 5.30 3.40 -6.97
CA GLY A 85 6.65 3.38 -6.42
C GLY A 85 6.82 4.29 -5.21
N THR A 86 7.90 4.07 -4.47
CA THR A 86 8.43 5.00 -3.47
C THR A 86 9.95 5.03 -3.54
N ILE A 87 10.54 6.14 -3.12
CA ILE A 87 11.99 6.27 -2.94
C ILE A 87 12.25 6.42 -1.44
N ILE A 88 13.23 5.69 -0.92
CA ILE A 88 13.75 5.87 0.45
C ILE A 88 15.27 6.08 0.43
N GLU A 89 15.80 6.62 1.53
CA GLU A 89 17.20 7.00 1.67
C GLU A 89 18.13 5.85 2.11
N THR A 90 17.56 4.66 2.31
CA THR A 90 18.28 3.50 2.84
C THR A 90 17.95 2.23 2.04
N PRO A 91 18.85 1.23 1.99
CA PRO A 91 18.61 -0.01 1.25
C PRO A 91 17.52 -0.90 1.88
N VAL A 92 17.05 -0.54 3.08
CA VAL A 92 15.97 -1.21 3.79
C VAL A 92 15.04 -0.15 4.42
N GLY A 93 13.74 -0.41 4.41
CA GLY A 93 12.75 0.39 5.13
C GLY A 93 11.46 -0.40 5.34
N THR A 94 10.44 0.25 5.89
CA THR A 94 9.10 -0.33 6.02
C THR A 94 8.03 0.65 5.56
N MET A 95 6.91 0.11 5.13
CA MET A 95 5.70 0.87 4.85
C MET A 95 4.51 0.20 5.51
N HIS A 96 3.59 1.01 6.00
CA HIS A 96 2.28 0.59 6.48
C HIS A 96 1.30 1.76 6.33
N GLY A 97 0.02 1.52 6.58
CA GLY A 97 -0.96 2.59 6.42
C GLY A 97 -2.40 2.14 6.54
N THR A 98 -3.29 3.00 6.07
CA THR A 98 -4.72 2.74 6.02
C THR A 98 -5.33 3.27 4.72
N TYR A 99 -6.36 2.59 4.25
CA TYR A 99 -7.31 3.16 3.31
C TYR A 99 -8.58 3.54 4.03
N GLN A 100 -9.09 4.74 3.78
CA GLN A 100 -10.43 5.11 4.18
C GLN A 100 -11.42 4.55 3.16
N MET A 101 -12.35 3.74 3.66
CA MET A 101 -13.35 3.04 2.86
C MET A 101 -14.76 3.54 3.19
N VAL A 102 -15.67 3.44 2.23
CA VAL A 102 -17.10 3.70 2.40
C VAL A 102 -17.90 2.54 1.80
N ALA A 103 -18.79 1.94 2.57
CA ALA A 103 -19.73 0.93 2.07
C ALA A 103 -20.94 1.57 1.39
N ASP A 104 -21.70 0.82 0.59
CA ASP A 104 -22.90 1.31 -0.14
C ASP A 104 -23.95 1.99 0.76
N ASN A 105 -24.03 1.60 2.03
CA ASN A 105 -24.93 2.20 3.01
C ASN A 105 -24.37 3.48 3.66
N GLY A 106 -23.23 3.99 3.18
CA GLY A 106 -22.54 5.17 3.70
C GLY A 106 -21.67 4.91 4.94
N TYR A 107 -21.59 3.67 5.43
CA TYR A 107 -20.75 3.34 6.57
C TYR A 107 -19.27 3.51 6.22
N LYS A 108 -18.56 4.30 7.03
CA LYS A 108 -17.13 4.57 6.86
C LYS A 108 -16.32 3.65 7.75
N PHE A 109 -15.25 3.09 7.22
CA PHE A 109 -14.31 2.27 7.97
C PHE A 109 -12.92 2.34 7.36
N ASP A 110 -11.92 1.90 8.11
CA ASP A 110 -10.54 1.84 7.62
C ASP A 110 -10.17 0.40 7.28
N ALA A 111 -9.52 0.23 6.12
CA ALA A 111 -8.83 -1.00 5.76
C ALA A 111 -7.33 -0.84 6.08
N THR A 112 -6.84 -1.62 7.03
CA THR A 112 -5.43 -1.57 7.44
C THR A 112 -4.55 -2.19 6.37
N ILE A 113 -3.49 -1.47 6.02
CA ILE A 113 -2.41 -1.98 5.20
C ILE A 113 -1.35 -2.52 6.17
N PRO A 114 -1.10 -3.84 6.20
CA PRO A 114 -0.13 -4.42 7.12
C PRO A 114 1.26 -3.85 6.85
N MET A 115 2.11 -3.84 7.88
CA MET A 115 3.50 -3.44 7.70
C MET A 115 4.23 -4.44 6.81
N PHE A 116 4.94 -3.93 5.81
CA PHE A 116 5.80 -4.71 4.93
C PHE A 116 7.16 -4.04 4.76
N SER A 117 8.15 -4.86 4.44
CA SER A 117 9.53 -4.41 4.26
C SER A 117 9.80 -3.99 2.82
N LEU A 118 10.59 -2.94 2.67
CA LEU A 118 11.31 -2.59 1.45
C LEU A 118 12.75 -3.04 1.67
N SER A 119 13.31 -3.84 0.78
CA SER A 119 14.70 -4.30 0.93
C SER A 119 15.33 -4.61 -0.41
N VAL A 120 16.55 -4.09 -0.62
CA VAL A 120 17.41 -4.56 -1.70
C VAL A 120 17.66 -6.06 -1.52
N PRO A 121 17.40 -6.92 -2.53
CA PRO A 121 17.67 -8.34 -2.45
C PRO A 121 19.12 -8.61 -2.07
N LYS A 122 19.34 -9.43 -1.05
CA LYS A 122 20.70 -9.93 -0.75
C LYS A 122 21.08 -10.93 -1.83
N VAL A 123 21.96 -10.53 -2.74
CA VAL A 123 22.66 -11.50 -3.59
C VAL A 123 23.63 -12.26 -2.69
N ILE A 124 23.31 -13.49 -2.36
CA ILE A 124 24.25 -14.43 -1.73
C ILE A 124 25.10 -14.99 -2.87
N ASN A 125 26.35 -14.56 -2.96
CA ASN A 125 27.37 -15.20 -3.80
C ASN A 125 28.04 -16.36 -3.04
#